data_AF-A0AA95MFF7-F1
#
_entry.id   AF-A0AA95MFF7-F1
#
_cell.length_a   1.000
_cell.length_b   1.000
_cell.length_c   1.000
_cell.angle_alpha   90.00
_cell.angle_beta   90.00
_cell.angle_gamma   90.00
#
_symmetry.space_group_name_H-M   'P 1'
#
loop_
_entity.id
_entity.type
_entity.pdbx_description
1 polymer ?
#
loop_
_entity_poly.entity_id
_entity_poly.type
_entity_poly.pdbx_seq_one_letter_code
_entity_poly.pdbx_strand_id
1 'polypeptide(L)'
;MSKQKIKELTTVSSLLIGGGLLLMFLSYYWGTSFGEIWLESNLTSEINDYDLLVTTLVRNFVIIGSILFGSGVLMGVLSYLYFVQSGEKVHPTNMEAGANEVKH
;
A
#
# COMPACT_ATOMS: atom_id res chain seq x y z
N MET A 1 1.62 -5.49 20.70
CA MET A 1 2.34 -4.63 19.75
C MET A 1 2.28 -3.20 20.29
N SER A 2 3.40 -2.47 20.35
CA SER A 2 3.39 -1.07 20.84
C SER A 2 2.51 -0.21 19.92
N LYS A 3 1.74 0.74 20.51
CA LYS A 3 0.92 1.70 19.75
C LYS A 3 1.72 2.48 18.69
N GLN A 4 3.02 2.67 18.92
CA GLN A 4 3.94 3.31 17.97
C GLN A 4 4.17 2.46 16.71
N LYS A 5 4.36 1.13 16.87
CA LYS A 5 4.58 0.22 15.74
C LYS A 5 3.35 0.10 14.83
N ILE A 6 2.14 0.22 15.41
CA ILE A 6 0.89 0.22 14.63
C ILE A 6 0.80 1.50 13.78
N LYS A 7 1.15 2.65 14.36
CA LYS A 7 1.17 3.95 13.65
C LYS A 7 2.16 3.95 12.48
N GLU A 8 3.34 3.38 12.67
CA GLU A 8 4.33 3.21 11.60
C GLU A 8 3.81 2.29 10.48
N LEU A 9 3.18 1.17 10.83
CA LEU A 9 2.61 0.24 9.86
C LEU A 9 1.51 0.88 9.01
N THR A 10 0.64 1.69 9.62
CA THR A 10 -0.41 2.42 8.91
C THR A 10 0.19 3.47 7.95
N THR A 11 1.24 4.18 8.37
CA THR A 11 1.94 5.14 7.50
C THR A 11 2.57 4.43 6.30
N VAL A 12 3.26 3.32 6.52
CA VAL A 12 3.88 2.53 5.43
C VAL A 12 2.81 1.97 4.49
N SER A 13 1.71 1.43 5.03
CA SER A 13 0.58 0.94 4.22
C SER A 13 -0.03 2.05 3.35
N SER A 14 -0.24 3.25 3.90
CA SER A 14 -0.73 4.40 3.14
C SER A 14 0.24 4.78 2.02
N LEU A 15 1.55 4.75 2.29
CA LEU A 15 2.59 5.01 1.28
C LEU A 15 2.59 3.96 0.17
N LEU A 16 2.41 2.68 0.51
CA LEU A 16 2.33 1.58 -0.46
C LEU A 16 1.09 1.70 -1.34
N ILE A 17 -0.06 2.06 -0.76
CA ILE A 17 -1.31 2.26 -1.48
C ILE A 17 -1.19 3.45 -2.43
N GLY A 18 -0.76 4.60 -1.91
CA GLY A 18 -0.58 5.82 -2.70
C GLY A 18 0.47 5.66 -3.79
N GLY A 19 1.63 5.07 -3.43
CA GLY A 19 2.70 4.78 -4.37
C GLY A 19 2.30 3.75 -5.43
N GLY A 20 1.59 2.68 -5.05
CA GLY A 20 1.10 1.67 -5.99
C GLY A 20 0.08 2.23 -6.98
N LEU A 21 -0.87 3.04 -6.52
CA LEU A 21 -1.83 3.75 -7.37
C LEU A 21 -1.12 4.73 -8.31
N LEU A 22 -0.24 5.56 -7.76
CA LEU A 22 0.52 6.53 -8.55
C LEU A 22 1.32 5.82 -9.66
N LEU A 23 1.98 4.71 -9.33
CA LEU A 23 2.76 3.92 -10.28
C LEU A 23 1.89 3.30 -11.39
N MET A 24 0.67 2.85 -11.07
CA MET A 24 -0.27 2.38 -12.09
C MET A 24 -0.63 3.49 -13.09
N PHE A 25 -1.00 4.67 -12.59
CA PHE A 25 -1.42 5.78 -13.46
C PHE A 25 -0.26 6.35 -14.28
N LEU A 26 0.95 6.39 -13.71
CA LEU A 26 2.14 6.87 -14.41
C LEU A 26 2.78 5.80 -15.30
N SER A 27 2.38 4.53 -15.21
CA SER A 27 2.95 3.44 -16.00
C SER A 27 2.96 3.73 -17.50
N TYR A 28 1.88 4.32 -18.02
CA TYR A 28 1.76 4.70 -19.42
C TYR A 28 2.78 5.77 -19.80
N TYR A 29 2.85 6.87 -19.04
CA TYR A 29 3.77 7.98 -19.29
C TYR A 29 5.24 7.55 -19.27
N TRP A 30 5.61 6.72 -18.29
CA TRP A 30 6.98 6.23 -18.17
C TRP A 30 7.29 5.19 -19.26
N GLY A 31 6.35 4.31 -19.57
CA GLY A 31 6.53 3.31 -20.63
C GLY A 31 6.71 3.93 -22.01
N THR A 32 5.94 4.97 -22.35
CA THR A 32 6.08 5.69 -23.63
C THR A 32 7.39 6.47 -23.69
N SER A 33 7.76 7.18 -22.61
CA SER A 33 9.00 7.96 -22.57
C SER A 33 10.25 7.07 -22.68
N PHE A 34 10.27 5.91 -22.01
CA PHE A 34 11.35 4.94 -22.19
C PHE A 34 11.39 4.35 -23.61
N GLY A 35 10.21 4.12 -24.20
CA GLY A 35 10.11 3.72 -25.59
C GLY A 35 10.71 4.75 -26.54
N GLU A 36 10.38 6.03 -26.35
CA GLU A 36 10.87 7.13 -27.21
C GLU A 36 12.40 7.25 -27.13
N ILE A 37 12.98 7.18 -25.92
CA ILE A 37 14.45 7.17 -25.75
C ILE A 37 15.08 5.96 -26.44
N TRP A 38 14.42 4.80 -26.39
CA TRP A 38 14.88 3.60 -27.07
C TRP A 38 14.80 3.72 -28.60
N LEU A 39 13.75 4.37 -29.13
CA LEU A 39 13.57 4.63 -30.55
C LEU A 39 14.66 5.59 -31.08
N GLU A 40 14.93 6.68 -30.34
CA GLU A 40 15.97 7.64 -30.72
C GLU A 40 17.37 7.02 -30.73
N SER A 41 17.63 6.06 -29.85
CA SER A 41 18.91 5.34 -29.79
C SER A 41 19.02 4.20 -30.82
N ASN A 42 17.90 3.75 -31.40
CA ASN A 42 17.85 2.67 -32.38
C ASN A 42 17.17 3.13 -33.67
N LEU A 43 17.78 4.08 -34.38
CA LEU A 43 17.33 4.65 -35.66
C LEU A 43 17.03 3.62 -36.79
N THR A 44 17.34 2.33 -36.58
CA THR A 44 17.11 1.23 -37.51
C THR A 44 16.09 0.20 -37.03
N SER A 45 15.49 0.36 -35.85
CA SER A 45 14.51 -0.61 -35.33
C SER A 45 13.15 -0.45 -36.01
N GLU A 46 12.49 -1.58 -36.27
CA GLU A 46 11.13 -1.57 -36.83
C GLU A 46 10.13 -1.08 -35.77
N ILE A 47 9.07 -0.40 -36.22
CA ILE A 47 7.99 0.12 -35.36
C ILE A 47 7.35 -1.00 -34.49
N ASN A 48 7.38 -2.24 -34.97
CA ASN A 48 6.88 -3.41 -34.23
C ASN A 48 7.69 -3.70 -32.96
N ASP A 49 9.01 -3.48 -32.99
CA ASP A 49 9.86 -3.72 -31.82
C ASP A 49 9.64 -2.66 -30.74
N TYR A 50 9.40 -1.41 -31.17
CA TYR A 50 9.04 -0.31 -30.28
C TYR A 50 7.71 -0.60 -29.54
N ASP A 51 6.67 -0.99 -30.27
CA ASP A 51 5.34 -1.22 -29.69
C ASP A 51 5.35 -2.40 -28.71
N LEU A 52 6.11 -3.46 -29.03
CA LEU A 52 6.35 -4.59 -28.14
C LEU A 52 7.06 -4.16 -26.85
N LEU A 53 8.11 -3.33 -26.97
CA LEU A 53 8.88 -2.84 -25.82
C LEU A 53 8.04 -1.96 -24.90
N VAL A 54 7.36 -0.96 -25.46
CA VAL A 54 6.49 -0.04 -24.71
C VAL A 54 5.37 -0.80 -24.02
N THR A 55 4.68 -1.66 -24.75
CA THR A 55 3.59 -2.47 -24.19
C THR A 55 4.07 -3.36 -23.05
N THR A 56 5.26 -3.95 -23.18
CA THR A 56 5.87 -4.78 -22.13
C THR A 56 6.25 -3.94 -20.90
N LEU A 57 6.86 -2.77 -21.09
CA LEU A 57 7.23 -1.84 -20.02
C LEU A 57 6.00 -1.36 -19.25
N VAL A 58 4.99 -0.86 -19.96
CA VAL A 58 3.73 -0.40 -19.36
C VAL A 58 3.08 -1.54 -18.56
N ARG A 59 2.96 -2.73 -19.16
CA ARG A 59 2.36 -3.89 -18.50
C ARG A 59 3.12 -4.28 -17.23
N ASN A 60 4.45 -4.28 -17.25
CA ASN A 60 5.26 -4.59 -16.07
C ASN A 60 5.07 -3.56 -14.96
N PHE A 61 5.04 -2.26 -15.29
CA PHE A 61 4.77 -1.20 -14.31
C PHE A 61 3.38 -1.34 -13.68
N VAL A 62 2.36 -1.66 -14.47
CA VAL A 62 1.00 -1.91 -13.96
C VAL A 62 0.96 -3.13 -13.03
N ILE A 63 1.65 -4.22 -13.38
CA ILE A 63 1.74 -5.42 -12.53
C ILE A 63 2.42 -5.09 -11.20
N ILE A 64 3.56 -4.40 -11.23
CA ILE A 64 4.29 -4.00 -10.02
C ILE A 64 3.42 -3.07 -9.17
N GLY A 65 2.79 -2.06 -9.79
CA GLY A 65 1.86 -1.16 -9.11
C GLY A 65 0.68 -1.89 -8.47
N SER A 66 0.15 -2.92 -9.14
CA SER A 66 -0.91 -3.81 -8.62
C SER A 66 -0.48 -4.58 -7.40
N ILE A 67 0.73 -5.12 -7.40
CA ILE A 67 1.27 -5.86 -6.25
C ILE A 67 1.51 -4.92 -5.08
N LEU A 68 2.08 -3.73 -5.32
CA LEU A 68 2.30 -2.72 -4.27
C LEU A 68 0.98 -2.24 -3.67
N PHE A 69 0.00 -1.94 -4.51
CA PHE A 69 -1.33 -1.54 -4.07
C PHE A 69 -2.01 -2.65 -3.27
N GLY A 70 -2.05 -3.87 -3.80
CA GLY A 70 -2.67 -5.02 -3.15
C GLY A 70 -2.01 -5.38 -1.81
N SER A 71 -0.68 -5.37 -1.76
CA SER A 71 0.05 -5.59 -0.50
C SER A 71 -0.17 -4.46 0.50
N GLY A 72 -0.24 -3.20 0.05
CA GLY A 72 -0.58 -2.05 0.88
C GLY A 72 -1.97 -2.17 1.51
N VAL A 73 -2.97 -2.54 0.72
CA VAL A 73 -4.35 -2.78 1.19
C VAL A 73 -4.38 -3.94 2.19
N LEU A 74 -3.75 -5.07 1.85
CA LEU A 74 -3.73 -6.26 2.70
C LEU A 74 -3.09 -5.97 4.06
N MET A 75 -1.95 -5.27 4.06
CA MET A 75 -1.25 -4.84 5.27
C MET A 75 -2.13 -3.91 6.13
N GLY A 76 -2.87 -3.00 5.49
CA GLY A 76 -3.81 -2.10 6.16
C GLY A 76 -4.96 -2.85 6.83
N VAL A 77 -5.57 -3.81 6.13
CA VAL A 77 -6.65 -4.66 6.66
C VAL A 77 -6.14 -5.52 7.83
N LEU A 78 -4.98 -6.16 7.69
CA LEU A 78 -4.38 -6.97 8.76
C LEU A 78 -4.10 -6.12 10.00
N SER A 79 -3.55 -4.91 9.82
CA SER A 79 -3.30 -3.98 10.92
C SER A 79 -4.60 -3.57 11.63
N TYR A 80 -5.68 -3.33 10.87
CA TYR A 80 -6.98 -2.99 11.43
C TYR A 80 -7.59 -4.14 12.23
N LEU A 81 -7.60 -5.35 11.67
CA LEU A 81 -8.12 -6.54 12.35
C LEU A 81 -7.36 -6.84 13.65
N TYR A 82 -6.03 -6.69 13.63
CA TYR A 82 -5.20 -6.89 14.82
C TYR A 82 -5.50 -5.84 15.91
N PHE A 83 -5.74 -4.58 15.51
CA PHE A 83 -6.13 -3.51 16.43
C PHE A 83 -7.49 -3.79 17.07
N VAL A 84 -8.49 -4.17 16.28
CA VAL A 84 -9.84 -4.50 16.77
C VAL A 84 -9.79 -5.67 17.76
N GLN A 85 -9.13 -6.78 17.40
CA GLN A 85 -9.00 -7.94 18.30
C GLN A 85 -8.20 -7.63 19.58
N SER A 86 -7.23 -6.71 19.52
CA SER A 86 -6.48 -6.29 20.70
C SER A 86 -7.26 -5.32 21.59
N GLY A 87 -8.21 -4.58 21.04
CA GLY A 87 -9.09 -3.67 21.78
C GLY A 87 -10.11 -4.37 22.67
N GLU A 88 -10.48 -5.61 22.34
CA GLU A 88 -11.44 -6.41 23.11
C GLU A 88 -10.84 -7.02 24.40
N LYS A 89 -9.51 -6.98 24.56
CA LYS A 89 -8.82 -7.47 25.77
C LYS A 89 -8.62 -6.41 26.85
N VAL A 90 -9.36 -5.30 26.79
CA VAL A 90 -9.47 -4.39 27.94
C VAL A 90 -10.47 -5.01 28.92
N HIS A 91 -9.91 -5.82 29.82
CA HIS A 91 -10.57 -6.31 31.03
C HIS A 91 -11.42 -5.19 31.66
N PRO A 92 -12.70 -5.43 32.02
CA PRO A 92 -13.43 -4.51 32.87
C PRO A 92 -12.78 -4.55 34.26
N THR A 93 -11.78 -3.68 34.47
CA THR A 93 -11.17 -3.48 35.78
C THR A 93 -12.13 -2.62 36.60
N ASN A 94 -12.81 -3.27 37.54
CA ASN A 94 -13.24 -2.72 38.82
C ASN A 94 -14.14 -1.47 38.78
N MET A 95 -15.46 -1.69 38.71
CA MET A 95 -16.45 -0.79 39.31
C MET A 95 -17.33 -1.56 40.31
N GLU A 96 -16.71 -2.26 41.26
CA GLU A 96 -17.37 -2.73 42.49
C GLU A 96 -16.37 -2.62 43.66
N ALA A 97 -15.99 -1.40 44.00
CA ALA A 97 -15.37 -1.11 45.30
C ALA A 97 -15.59 0.37 45.63
N GLY A 98 -16.59 0.66 46.46
CA GLY A 98 -16.71 1.96 47.13
C GLY A 98 -17.96 2.77 46.84
N ALA A 99 -19.14 2.21 47.02
CA ALA A 99 -20.38 3.00 47.13
C ALA A 99 -21.45 2.32 48.02
N ASN A 100 -21.04 1.83 49.19
CA ASN A 100 -21.87 1.46 50.36
C ASN A 100 -20.89 0.77 51.34
N GLU A 101 -20.69 1.10 52.60
CA GLU A 101 -21.47 1.86 53.57
C GLU A 101 -20.48 2.47 54.58
N VAL A 102 -20.54 3.77 54.84
CA VAL A 102 -20.23 4.34 56.16
C VAL A 102 -21.14 5.55 56.34
N LYS A 103 -21.79 5.60 57.52
CA LYS A 103 -22.72 6.61 58.07
C LYS A 103 -24.19 6.15 57.91
N HIS A 104 -24.91 5.74 58.96
CA HIS A 104 -24.89 6.10 60.38
C HIS A 104 -25.39 4.95 61.26
#